data_AF-A0A519PD40-F1
#
_entry.id   AF-A0A519PD40-F1
#
_cell.length_a   1.000
_cell.length_b   1.000
_cell.length_c   1.000
_cell.angle_alpha   90.00
_cell.angle_beta   90.00
_cell.angle_gamma   90.00
#
_symmetry.space_group_name_H-M   'P 1'
#
loop_
_entity.id
_entity.type
_entity.pdbx_description
1 polymer ?
#
loop_
_entity_poly.entity_id
_entity_poly.type
_entity_poly.pdbx_seq_one_letter_code
_entity_poly.pdbx_strand_id
1 'polypeptide(L)'
;EKAARGEGRIGQAPDPTGNARKAAFEVRPVVMVDHHASEVATVVEVSCADRPGLLAALSRVFNDEGLNIRSAHVASYGERAVDSFYVVDGKGRKVTSEQRIAELRTALEAVLDSRAPAPAGRKVASARASARDVSDLGRRSPRVKPVSPAGEAR
;
A
#
# COMPACT_ATOMS: atom_id res chain seq x y z
N GLU A 1 56.02 -24.63 8.32
CA GLU A 1 55.57 -23.56 9.24
C GLU A 1 55.21 -22.34 8.40
N LYS A 2 53.96 -21.87 8.52
CA LYS A 2 53.39 -20.51 8.34
C LYS A 2 54.07 -19.48 7.40
N ALA A 3 53.42 -18.55 6.71
CA ALA A 3 52.04 -18.27 6.31
C ALA A 3 52.07 -17.01 5.40
N ALA A 4 51.23 -16.99 4.36
CA ALA A 4 50.46 -15.87 3.81
C ALA A 4 51.05 -14.44 3.74
N ARG A 5 51.18 -13.90 2.51
CA ARG A 5 50.99 -12.47 2.23
C ARG A 5 50.03 -12.32 1.04
N GLY A 6 48.74 -12.22 1.36
CA GLY A 6 47.69 -11.87 0.39
C GLY A 6 47.64 -10.35 0.24
N GLU A 7 47.96 -9.86 -0.95
CA GLU A 7 47.74 -8.47 -1.34
C GLU A 7 46.27 -8.32 -1.73
N GLY A 8 45.41 -8.06 -0.74
CA GLY A 8 44.03 -7.64 -0.96
C GLY A 8 44.01 -6.15 -1.28
N ARG A 9 43.87 -5.79 -2.56
CA ARG A 9 43.38 -4.46 -2.94
C ARG A 9 41.98 -4.31 -2.35
N ILE A 10 41.88 -3.65 -1.20
CA ILE A 10 40.62 -3.14 -0.68
C ILE A 10 40.14 -2.07 -1.66
N GLY A 11 39.21 -2.46 -2.55
CA GLY A 11 38.45 -1.52 -3.35
C GLY A 11 37.82 -0.49 -2.42
N GLN A 12 38.05 0.77 -2.72
CA GLN A 12 37.54 1.89 -1.95
C GLN A 12 36.01 1.79 -1.83
N ALA A 13 35.51 1.83 -0.60
CA ALA A 13 34.08 1.83 -0.34
C ALA A 13 33.45 3.05 -1.04
N PRO A 14 32.29 2.89 -1.73
CA PRO A 14 31.63 4.01 -2.37
C PRO A 14 31.27 5.07 -1.33
N ASP A 15 31.54 6.31 -1.69
CA ASP A 15 31.29 7.52 -0.89
C ASP A 15 29.81 7.58 -0.48
N PRO A 16 29.46 7.57 0.82
CA PRO A 16 28.07 7.57 1.26
C PRO A 16 27.50 8.99 1.21
N THR A 17 27.47 9.59 0.02
CA THR A 17 26.73 10.83 -0.24
C THR A 17 25.27 10.48 -0.48
N GLY A 18 24.64 9.92 0.53
CA GLY A 18 23.26 9.42 0.48
C GLY A 18 22.87 8.88 1.84
N ASN A 19 21.69 9.25 2.31
CA ASN A 19 21.21 8.97 3.66
C ASN A 19 21.22 7.44 3.90
N ALA A 20 22.27 6.90 4.53
CA ALA A 20 22.50 5.45 4.70
C ALA A 20 21.32 4.72 5.34
N ARG A 21 20.51 5.45 6.12
CA ARG A 21 19.23 4.98 6.67
C ARG A 21 18.24 4.53 5.60
N LYS A 22 18.21 5.13 4.41
CA LYS A 22 17.30 4.73 3.31
C LYS A 22 17.75 3.48 2.56
N ALA A 23 19.06 3.27 2.41
CA ALA A 23 19.58 2.09 1.71
C ALA A 23 19.37 0.79 2.50
N ALA A 24 19.34 0.88 3.83
CA ALA A 24 19.10 -0.27 4.71
C ALA A 24 17.66 -0.82 4.68
N PHE A 25 16.71 -0.09 4.09
CA PHE A 25 15.29 -0.47 3.99
C PHE A 25 14.79 -0.52 2.54
N GLU A 26 15.64 -0.93 1.60
CA GLU A 26 15.19 -1.17 0.21
C GLU A 26 14.21 -2.36 0.19
N VAL A 27 12.91 -2.07 0.22
CA VAL A 27 11.86 -3.07 0.12
C VAL A 27 11.68 -3.46 -1.35
N ARG A 28 12.25 -4.60 -1.74
CA ARG A 28 12.00 -5.17 -3.07
C ARG A 28 10.55 -5.62 -3.20
N PRO A 29 9.83 -5.20 -4.26
CA PRO A 29 8.47 -5.65 -4.48
C PRO A 29 8.44 -7.14 -4.84
N VAL A 30 7.43 -7.84 -4.32
CA VAL A 30 7.15 -9.25 -4.59
C VAL A 30 5.65 -9.41 -4.82
N VAL A 31 5.29 -10.14 -5.87
CA VAL A 31 3.90 -10.54 -6.17
C VAL A 31 3.85 -12.06 -6.26
N MET A 32 2.93 -12.67 -5.53
CA MET A 32 2.60 -14.10 -5.65
C MET A 32 1.12 -14.25 -5.98
N VAL A 33 0.80 -15.23 -6.84
CA VAL A 33 -0.57 -15.55 -7.23
C VAL A 33 -0.74 -17.05 -7.10
N ASP A 34 -1.66 -17.48 -6.23
CA ASP A 34 -1.91 -18.88 -5.91
C ASP A 34 -3.41 -19.20 -6.02
N HIS A 35 -3.77 -20.12 -6.92
CA HIS A 35 -5.14 -20.57 -7.15
C HIS A 35 -5.50 -21.90 -6.44
N HIS A 36 -4.56 -22.44 -5.66
CA HIS A 36 -4.69 -23.61 -4.80
C HIS A 36 -4.83 -23.23 -3.32
N ALA A 37 -4.29 -22.08 -2.90
CA ALA A 37 -4.36 -21.58 -1.51
C ALA A 37 -5.80 -21.40 -0.97
N SER A 38 -6.80 -21.30 -1.86
CA SER A 38 -8.21 -21.27 -1.50
C SER A 38 -9.05 -22.10 -2.46
N GLU A 39 -10.07 -22.78 -1.93
CA GLU A 39 -11.02 -23.54 -2.74
C GLU A 39 -11.88 -22.64 -3.64
N VAL A 40 -12.09 -21.39 -3.23
CA VAL A 40 -13.17 -20.52 -3.71
C VAL A 40 -12.70 -19.19 -4.28
N ALA A 41 -11.40 -18.89 -4.23
CA ALA A 41 -10.81 -17.68 -4.78
C ALA A 41 -9.35 -17.92 -5.19
N THR A 42 -8.81 -17.05 -6.05
CA THR A 42 -7.37 -16.96 -6.27
C THR A 42 -6.79 -15.99 -5.25
N VAL A 43 -5.71 -16.37 -4.59
CA VAL A 43 -5.04 -15.53 -3.59
C VAL A 43 -3.90 -14.78 -4.28
N VAL A 44 -3.90 -13.46 -4.13
CA VAL A 44 -2.84 -12.57 -4.62
C VAL A 44 -2.16 -11.95 -3.41
N GLU A 45 -0.88 -12.22 -3.22
CA GLU A 45 -0.08 -11.62 -2.16
C GLU A 45 0.90 -10.62 -2.75
N VAL A 46 0.90 -9.42 -2.20
CA VAL A 46 1.75 -8.30 -2.62
C VAL A 46 2.54 -7.83 -1.42
N SER A 47 3.86 -7.73 -1.58
CA SER A 47 4.73 -7.12 -0.60
C SER A 47 5.62 -6.08 -1.25
N CYS A 48 5.55 -4.83 -0.81
CA CYS A 48 6.30 -3.74 -1.46
C CYS A 48 6.52 -2.56 -0.50
N ALA A 49 7.23 -1.53 -0.97
CA ALA A 49 7.34 -0.28 -0.23
C ALA A 49 5.97 0.41 -0.12
N ASP A 50 5.58 0.79 1.08
CA ASP A 50 4.31 1.48 1.32
C ASP A 50 4.36 2.90 0.77
N ARG A 51 3.26 3.32 0.14
CA ARG A 51 3.10 4.66 -0.43
C ARG A 51 1.63 5.04 -0.55
N PRO A 52 1.30 6.35 -0.44
CA PRO A 52 -0.03 6.83 -0.72
C PRO A 52 -0.52 6.40 -2.10
N GLY A 53 -1.75 5.88 -2.15
CA GLY A 53 -2.40 5.46 -3.40
C GLY A 53 -2.03 4.05 -3.89
N LEU A 54 -1.17 3.30 -3.18
CA LEU A 54 -0.81 1.92 -3.53
C LEU A 54 -2.06 1.04 -3.70
N LEU A 55 -2.91 0.98 -2.68
CA LEU A 55 -4.13 0.16 -2.71
C LEU A 55 -5.05 0.52 -3.87
N ALA A 56 -5.18 1.82 -4.19
CA ALA A 56 -5.99 2.27 -5.32
C ALA A 56 -5.40 1.80 -6.66
N ALA A 57 -4.07 1.83 -6.80
CA ALA A 57 -3.39 1.34 -7.98
C ALA A 57 -3.54 -0.19 -8.14
N LEU A 58 -3.38 -0.96 -7.06
CA LEU A 58 -3.60 -2.41 -7.07
C LEU A 58 -5.06 -2.75 -7.39
N SER A 59 -6.00 -2.06 -6.77
CA SER A 59 -7.44 -2.25 -7.01
C SER A 59 -7.82 -1.97 -8.47
N ARG A 60 -7.17 -0.99 -9.09
CA ARG A 60 -7.37 -0.67 -10.50
C ARG A 60 -6.92 -1.82 -11.41
N VAL A 61 -5.76 -2.43 -11.13
CA VAL A 61 -5.31 -3.61 -11.87
C VAL A 61 -6.34 -4.74 -11.79
N PHE A 62 -6.85 -5.05 -10.59
CA PHE A 62 -7.87 -6.08 -10.45
C PHE A 62 -9.13 -5.77 -11.26
N ASN A 63 -9.59 -4.52 -11.23
CA ASN A 63 -10.73 -4.09 -12.02
C ASN A 63 -10.49 -4.20 -13.53
N ASP A 64 -9.31 -3.76 -14.00
CA ASP A 64 -8.93 -3.79 -15.41
C ASP A 64 -8.81 -5.24 -15.93
N GLU A 65 -8.41 -6.19 -15.08
CA GLU A 65 -8.39 -7.64 -15.34
C GLU A 65 -9.77 -8.33 -15.21
N GLY A 66 -10.82 -7.58 -14.88
CA GLY A 66 -12.17 -8.10 -14.68
C GLY A 66 -12.32 -8.97 -13.43
N LEU A 67 -11.56 -8.68 -12.38
CA LEU A 67 -11.54 -9.41 -11.12
C LEU A 67 -12.22 -8.60 -10.01
N ASN A 68 -13.00 -9.31 -9.20
CA ASN A 68 -13.65 -8.80 -8.00
C ASN A 68 -12.88 -9.26 -6.76
N ILE A 69 -12.67 -8.35 -5.82
CA ILE A 69 -12.07 -8.66 -4.52
C ILE A 69 -13.18 -9.18 -3.59
N ARG A 70 -13.07 -10.43 -3.16
CA ARG A 70 -13.99 -11.05 -2.20
C ARG A 70 -13.64 -10.72 -0.75
N SER A 71 -12.35 -10.67 -0.46
CA SER A 71 -11.80 -10.24 0.82
C SER A 71 -10.38 -9.74 0.62
N ALA A 72 -9.93 -8.83 1.49
CA ALA A 72 -8.57 -8.33 1.48
C ALA A 72 -8.07 -8.17 2.92
N HIS A 73 -6.83 -8.57 3.16
CA HIS A 73 -6.10 -8.28 4.38
C HIS A 73 -4.94 -7.35 4.00
N VAL A 74 -4.95 -6.14 4.53
CA VAL A 74 -4.01 -5.07 4.18
C VAL A 74 -3.32 -4.64 5.47
N ALA A 75 -1.99 -4.69 5.47
CA ALA A 75 -1.19 -4.33 6.63
C ALA A 75 0.06 -3.55 6.23
N SER A 76 0.41 -2.54 7.03
CA SER A 76 1.62 -1.74 6.86
C SER A 76 2.55 -1.90 8.06
N TYR A 77 3.82 -2.16 7.79
CA TYR A 77 4.90 -2.29 8.76
C TYR A 77 6.02 -1.30 8.42
N GLY A 78 6.00 -0.13 9.04
CA GLY A 78 6.97 0.94 8.77
C GLY A 78 6.88 1.42 7.33
N GLU A 79 7.90 1.13 6.52
CA GLU A 79 7.95 1.48 5.09
C GLU A 79 7.49 0.34 4.17
N ARG A 80 6.95 -0.77 4.70
CA ARG A 80 6.54 -1.95 3.94
C ARG A 80 5.04 -2.18 4.02
N ALA A 81 4.39 -2.37 2.88
CA ALA A 81 3.03 -2.89 2.77
C ALA A 81 3.07 -4.40 2.51
N VAL A 82 2.13 -5.13 3.12
CA VAL A 82 1.88 -6.56 2.91
C VAL A 82 0.38 -6.75 2.77
N ASP A 83 -0.05 -7.06 1.56
CA ASP A 83 -1.46 -7.16 1.21
C ASP A 83 -1.77 -8.55 0.64
N SER A 84 -2.87 -9.16 1.09
CA SER A 84 -3.40 -10.42 0.58
C SER A 84 -4.82 -10.20 0.08
N PHE A 85 -5.07 -10.43 -1.20
CA PHE A 85 -6.36 -10.27 -1.86
C PHE A 85 -6.91 -11.63 -2.30
N TYR A 86 -8.17 -11.90 -1.97
CA TYR A 86 -8.89 -13.07 -2.46
C TYR A 86 -9.76 -12.62 -3.62
N VAL A 87 -9.36 -12.95 -4.84
CA VAL A 87 -9.98 -12.46 -6.08
C VAL A 87 -10.73 -13.56 -6.82
N VAL A 88 -11.81 -13.16 -7.48
CA VAL A 88 -12.65 -14.01 -8.34
C VAL A 88 -12.99 -13.28 -9.63
N ASP A 89 -13.31 -13.99 -10.69
CA ASP A 89 -13.80 -13.42 -11.95
C ASP A 89 -15.21 -12.81 -11.78
N GLY A 90 -15.71 -12.15 -12.83
CA GLY A 90 -17.07 -11.61 -12.86
C GLY A 90 -18.20 -12.64 -12.68
N LYS A 91 -17.89 -13.94 -12.73
CA LYS A 91 -18.82 -15.05 -12.46
C LYS A 91 -18.61 -15.68 -11.07
N GLY A 92 -17.75 -15.09 -10.24
CA GLY A 92 -17.46 -15.58 -8.89
C GLY A 92 -16.53 -16.79 -8.83
N ARG A 93 -15.80 -17.10 -9.90
CA ARG A 93 -14.88 -18.25 -9.99
C ARG A 93 -13.44 -17.82 -9.84
N LYS A 94 -12.60 -18.69 -9.28
CA LYS A 94 -11.16 -18.45 -9.22
C LYS A 94 -10.52 -18.42 -10.61
N VAL A 95 -9.45 -17.64 -10.73
CA VAL A 95 -8.58 -17.61 -11.92
C VAL A 95 -7.61 -18.78 -11.82
N THR A 96 -7.71 -19.74 -12.74
CA THR A 96 -6.86 -20.95 -12.78
C THR A 96 -6.05 -21.06 -14.07
N SER A 97 -6.28 -20.16 -15.04
CA SER A 97 -5.52 -20.15 -16.28
C SER A 97 -4.13 -19.58 -15.99
N GLU A 98 -3.09 -20.37 -16.22
CA GLU A 98 -1.69 -19.94 -16.07
C GLU A 98 -1.37 -18.68 -16.88
N GLN A 99 -1.94 -18.57 -18.08
CA GLN A 99 -1.79 -17.37 -18.89
C GLN A 99 -2.37 -16.13 -18.20
N ARG A 100 -3.62 -16.20 -17.72
CA ARG A 100 -4.25 -15.07 -17.00
C ARG A 100 -3.52 -14.74 -15.70
N ILE A 101 -3.00 -15.76 -15.01
CA ILE A 101 -2.19 -15.57 -13.80
C ILE A 101 -0.88 -14.83 -14.13
N ALA A 102 -0.20 -15.20 -15.22
CA ALA A 102 1.00 -14.52 -15.67
C ALA A 102 0.71 -13.06 -16.07
N GLU A 103 -0.36 -12.82 -16.83
CA GLU A 103 -0.80 -11.47 -17.22
C GLU A 103 -1.10 -10.59 -16.00
N LEU A 104 -1.90 -11.10 -15.05
CA LEU A 104 -2.20 -10.42 -13.78
C LEU A 104 -0.93 -10.11 -13.00
N ARG A 105 -0.01 -11.08 -12.88
CA ARG A 105 1.26 -10.90 -12.18
C ARG A 105 2.08 -9.79 -12.80
N THR A 106 2.25 -9.80 -14.13
CA THR A 106 2.99 -8.76 -14.86
C THR A 106 2.35 -7.39 -14.68
N ALA A 107 1.02 -7.28 -14.71
CA ALA A 107 0.31 -6.02 -14.50
C ALA A 107 0.52 -5.47 -13.07
N LEU A 108 0.49 -6.33 -12.06
CA LEU A 108 0.76 -5.96 -10.68
C LEU A 108 2.22 -5.53 -10.49
N GLU A 109 3.19 -6.31 -11.00
CA GLU A 109 4.62 -5.98 -10.95
C GLU A 109 4.90 -4.61 -11.59
N ALA A 110 4.29 -4.31 -12.74
CA ALA A 110 4.42 -2.99 -13.39
C ALA A 110 3.96 -1.82 -12.51
N VAL A 111 2.88 -2.01 -11.73
CA VAL A 111 2.43 -0.99 -10.76
C VAL A 111 3.46 -0.79 -9.65
N LEU A 112 4.09 -1.87 -9.18
CA LEU A 112 5.07 -1.82 -8.09
C LEU A 112 6.41 -1.20 -8.52
N ASP A 113 6.86 -1.47 -9.74
CA ASP A 113 8.06 -0.87 -10.33
C ASP A 113 7.86 0.62 -10.62
N SER A 114 6.64 1.00 -10.95
CA SER A 114 6.25 2.39 -11.14
C SER A 114 6.22 3.11 -9.80
N ARG A 115 7.35 3.71 -9.40
CA ARG A 115 7.37 4.70 -8.31
C ARG A 115 6.41 5.81 -8.69
N ALA A 116 5.23 5.84 -8.06
CA ALA A 116 4.25 6.88 -8.35
C ALA A 116 4.91 8.23 -8.04
N PRO A 117 4.68 9.26 -8.88
CA PRO A 117 4.92 10.62 -8.43
C PRO A 117 4.13 10.79 -7.12
N ALA A 118 4.78 11.38 -6.12
CA ALA A 118 4.14 11.68 -4.85
C ALA A 118 2.79 12.36 -5.14
N PRO A 119 1.69 11.96 -4.47
CA PRO A 119 0.42 12.64 -4.69
C PRO A 119 0.63 14.14 -4.43
N ALA A 120 0.17 14.99 -5.34
CA ALA A 120 0.14 16.43 -5.12
C ALA A 120 -0.58 16.66 -3.79
N GLY A 121 0.19 17.08 -2.78
CA GLY A 121 -0.19 16.89 -1.40
C GLY A 121 -1.54 17.54 -1.08
N ARG A 122 -2.52 16.74 -0.66
CA ARG A 122 -3.53 17.29 0.24
C ARG A 122 -2.82 17.51 1.57
N LYS A 123 -2.59 18.78 1.92
CA LYS A 123 -2.08 19.15 3.25
C LYS A 123 -3.07 18.64 4.29
N VAL A 124 -2.81 17.46 4.86
CA VAL A 124 -3.43 17.05 6.10
C VAL A 124 -2.72 17.86 7.16
N ALA A 125 -3.40 18.87 7.71
CA ALA A 125 -2.88 19.58 8.88
C ALA A 125 -2.59 18.51 9.93
N SER A 126 -1.35 18.47 10.42
CA SER A 126 -1.03 17.66 11.58
C SER A 126 -1.93 18.14 12.71
N ALA A 127 -2.94 17.34 13.05
CA ALA A 127 -3.60 17.49 14.32
C ALA A 127 -2.51 17.16 15.34
N ARG A 128 -1.87 18.19 15.89
CA ARG A 128 -1.16 18.04 17.15
C ARG A 128 -2.20 17.42 18.08
N ALA A 129 -1.94 16.21 18.56
CA ALA A 129 -2.64 15.66 19.71
C ALA A 129 -2.48 16.71 20.81
N SER A 130 -3.50 17.56 20.98
CA SER A 130 -3.48 18.57 22.01
C SER A 130 -3.60 17.79 23.30
N ALA A 131 -2.57 17.87 24.14
CA ALA A 131 -2.67 17.54 25.55
C ALA A 131 -3.68 18.52 26.17
N ARG A 132 -4.96 18.27 25.93
CA ARG A 132 -6.03 18.82 26.75
C ARG A 132 -6.35 17.74 27.76
N ASP A 133 -5.91 17.99 28.98
CA ASP A 133 -6.38 17.31 30.17
C ASP A 133 -7.92 17.24 30.12
N VAL A 134 -8.47 16.04 30.23
CA VAL A 134 -9.90 15.75 30.04
C VAL A 134 -10.78 16.20 31.22
N SER A 135 -10.22 16.95 32.18
CA SER A 135 -10.90 17.32 33.43
C SER A 135 -11.86 18.51 33.31
N ASP A 136 -11.88 19.25 32.20
CA ASP A 136 -12.68 20.47 32.03
C ASP A 136 -13.97 20.31 31.18
N LEU A 137 -14.39 19.07 30.92
CA LEU A 137 -15.65 18.77 30.22
C LEU A 137 -16.86 18.97 31.16
N GLY A 138 -17.07 20.22 31.56
CA GLY A 138 -18.07 20.56 32.56
C GLY A 138 -18.37 22.04 32.66
N ARG A 139 -18.72 22.73 31.55
CA ARG A 139 -19.73 23.81 31.54
C ARG A 139 -19.97 24.44 30.17
N ARG A 140 -21.25 24.39 29.76
CA ARG A 140 -22.02 25.36 28.94
C ARG A 140 -22.10 25.17 27.41
N SER A 141 -23.27 24.69 26.96
CA SER A 141 -24.02 25.19 25.78
C SER A 141 -24.32 26.70 25.90
N PRO A 142 -24.83 27.48 24.90
CA PRO A 142 -25.43 27.15 23.58
C PRO A 142 -24.90 28.06 22.41
N ARG A 143 -25.25 27.90 21.12
CA ARG A 143 -26.49 28.30 20.43
C ARG A 143 -26.45 27.79 18.99
N VAL A 144 -27.51 27.10 18.57
CA VAL A 144 -27.81 26.80 17.17
C VAL A 144 -28.45 28.05 16.53
N LYS A 145 -28.02 28.43 15.32
CA LYS A 145 -28.71 29.43 14.50
C LYS A 145 -29.75 28.73 13.60
N PRO A 146 -30.94 29.34 13.40
CA PRO A 146 -32.05 28.71 12.71
C PRO A 146 -31.82 28.60 11.19
N VAL A 147 -32.43 27.57 10.61
CA VAL A 147 -32.49 27.31 9.17
C VAL A 147 -33.53 28.21 8.50
N SER A 148 -33.21 28.80 7.35
CA SER A 148 -34.17 29.54 6.52
C SER A 148 -35.25 28.61 5.97
N PRO A 149 -36.52 29.06 5.81
CA PRO A 149 -37.57 28.22 5.25
C PRO A 149 -37.59 28.27 3.72
N ALA A 150 -38.13 27.20 3.14
CA ALA A 150 -38.55 27.08 1.75
C ALA A 150 -40.09 27.18 1.67
N GLY A 151 -40.61 27.69 0.54
CA GLY A 151 -42.05 27.81 0.21
C GLY A 151 -42.59 29.21 0.52
N GLU A 152 -43.40 29.89 -0.30
CA GLU A 152 -44.35 29.54 -1.38
C GLU A 152 -44.30 30.67 -2.44
N ALA A 153 -44.29 30.40 -3.75
CA ALA A 153 -45.43 30.14 -4.63
C ALA A 153 -46.45 31.31 -4.75
N ARG A 154 -46.50 31.83 -5.99
CA ARG A 154 -47.51 32.70 -6.64
C ARG A 154 -47.44 34.21 -6.43
#